data_AF-A0A4U8UE51-F1
#
_entry.id   AF-A0A4U8UE51-F1
#
_cell.length_a   1.000
_cell.length_b   1.000
_cell.length_c   1.000
_cell.angle_alpha   90.00
_cell.angle_beta   90.00
_cell.angle_gamma   90.00
#
_symmetry.space_group_name_H-M   'P 1'
#
loop_
_entity.id
_entity.type
_entity.pdbx_description
1 polymer ?
#
loop_
_entity_poly.entity_id
_entity_poly.type
_entity_poly.pdbx_seq_one_letter_code
_entity_poly.pdbx_strand_id
1 'polypeptide(L)'
;MLRLKNLFKDYFHQELKIFVSIEPCLENIDLSAYIEYLDWVILAGEKIPNNPNKSRPLKTEYAESIWNQCRKKDVPFFFKQWGNNPNTQRLHLLEYCKEFPRGS
;
A
#
# COMPACT_ATOMS: atom_id res chain seq x y z
N MET A 1 18.04 -2.86 -5.01
CA MET A 1 17.43 -2.73 -3.67
C MET A 1 18.12 -3.60 -2.63
N LEU A 2 18.25 -4.92 -2.83
CA LEU A 2 18.90 -5.82 -1.86
C LEU A 2 20.33 -5.42 -1.45
N ARG A 3 21.18 -5.04 -2.42
CA ARG A 3 22.55 -4.55 -2.13
C ARG A 3 22.58 -3.34 -1.20
N LEU A 4 21.61 -2.43 -1.35
CA LEU A 4 21.51 -1.24 -0.50
C LEU A 4 21.06 -1.61 0.92
N LYS A 5 20.07 -2.50 1.06
CA LYS A 5 19.64 -3.03 2.37
C LYS A 5 20.80 -3.68 3.12
N ASN A 6 21.59 -4.52 2.43
CA ASN A 6 22.74 -5.18 3.03
C ASN A 6 23.82 -4.17 3.43
N LEU A 7 24.17 -3.24 2.54
CA LEU A 7 25.15 -2.19 2.84
C LEU A 7 24.75 -1.37 4.09
N PHE A 8 23.47 -1.01 4.20
CA PHE A 8 22.98 -0.26 5.36
C PHE A 8 23.10 -1.07 6.66
N LYS A 9 22.74 -2.36 6.60
CA LYS A 9 22.86 -3.27 7.72
C LYS A 9 24.31 -3.44 8.17
N ASP A 10 25.23 -3.58 7.22
CA ASP A 10 26.64 -3.84 7.48
C ASP A 10 27.37 -2.60 8.04
N TYR A 11 27.07 -1.41 7.49
CA TYR A 11 27.76 -0.17 7.90
C TYR A 11 27.13 0.53 9.09
N PHE A 12 25.80 0.52 9.20
CA PHE A 12 25.08 1.26 10.24
C PHE A 12 24.49 0.38 11.32
N HIS A 13 24.61 -0.95 11.22
CA HIS A 13 23.98 -1.91 12.14
C HIS A 13 22.47 -1.69 12.30
N GLN A 14 21.81 -1.21 11.24
CA GLN A 14 20.40 -0.88 11.21
C GLN A 14 19.72 -1.51 10.00
N GLU A 15 18.50 -1.98 10.18
CA GLU A 15 17.69 -2.47 9.05
C GLU A 15 17.06 -1.32 8.28
N LEU A 16 17.27 -1.32 6.96
CA LEU A 16 16.57 -0.40 6.06
C LEU A 16 15.18 -0.97 5.74
N LYS A 17 14.13 -0.31 6.22
CA LYS A 17 12.74 -0.61 5.84
C LYS A 17 12.33 0.25 4.64
N ILE A 18 11.77 -0.40 3.63
CA ILE A 18 11.33 0.21 2.38
C ILE A 18 9.83 -0.04 2.26
N PHE A 19 9.06 1.03 2.07
CA PHE A 19 7.63 0.94 1.86
C PHE A 19 7.21 1.76 0.66
N VAL A 20 6.03 1.46 0.13
CA VAL A 20 5.36 2.29 -0.86
C VAL A 20 4.00 2.74 -0.33
N SER A 21 3.69 4.02 -0.54
CA SER A 21 2.35 4.55 -0.31
C SER A 21 1.70 4.87 -1.65
N ILE A 22 0.62 4.16 -1.98
CA ILE A 22 -0.17 4.34 -3.19
C ILE A 22 -1.40 5.16 -2.80
N GLU A 23 -1.21 6.47 -2.60
CA GLU A 23 -2.27 7.39 -2.22
C GLU A 23 -2.16 8.76 -2.93
N PRO A 24 -3.25 9.26 -3.57
CA PRO A 24 -4.45 8.50 -3.91
C PRO A 24 -4.15 7.42 -4.96
N CYS A 25 -4.70 6.22 -4.79
CA CYS A 25 -4.69 5.19 -5.83
C CYS A 25 -5.76 5.50 -6.89
N LEU A 26 -5.31 5.89 -8.07
CA LEU A 26 -6.17 6.33 -9.19
C LEU A 26 -6.23 5.32 -10.33
N GLU A 27 -5.29 4.38 -10.34
CA GLU A 27 -5.12 3.35 -11.36
C GLU A 27 -4.62 2.05 -10.72
N ASN A 28 -4.77 0.95 -11.45
CA ASN A 28 -4.20 -0.32 -11.02
C ASN A 28 -2.69 -0.29 -11.18
N ILE A 29 -1.95 -0.70 -10.15
CA ILE A 29 -0.48 -0.71 -10.16
C ILE A 29 0.01 -2.16 -10.11
N ASP A 30 0.95 -2.50 -11.00
CA ASP A 30 1.69 -3.75 -10.93
C ASP A 30 2.94 -3.56 -10.08
N LEU A 31 2.97 -4.25 -8.94
CA LEU A 31 4.11 -4.25 -8.00
C LEU A 31 5.08 -5.39 -8.28
N SER A 32 4.84 -6.26 -9.27
CA SER A 32 5.58 -7.51 -9.48
C SER A 32 7.11 -7.31 -9.57
N ALA A 33 7.57 -6.21 -10.16
CA ALA A 33 8.99 -5.86 -10.28
C ALA A 33 9.65 -5.41 -8.95
N TYR A 34 8.87 -5.00 -7.95
CA TYR A 34 9.39 -4.33 -6.74
C TYR A 34 9.00 -5.02 -5.43
N ILE A 35 7.91 -5.79 -5.43
CA ILE A 35 7.24 -6.25 -4.21
C ILE A 35 8.12 -7.08 -3.30
N GLU A 36 9.07 -7.84 -3.85
CA GLU A 36 10.03 -8.64 -3.07
C GLU A 36 11.03 -7.80 -2.26
N TYR A 37 11.12 -6.50 -2.55
CA TYR A 37 12.00 -5.58 -1.83
C TYR A 37 11.24 -4.70 -0.82
N LEU A 38 9.90 -4.73 -0.85
CA LEU A 38 9.05 -3.91 0.01
C LEU A 38 8.78 -4.62 1.32
N ASP A 39 8.93 -3.89 2.42
CA ASP A 39 8.58 -4.35 3.77
C ASP A 39 7.13 -3.98 4.12
N TRP A 40 6.50 -3.09 3.34
CA TRP A 40 5.14 -2.61 3.60
C TRP A 40 4.53 -1.90 2.38
N VAL A 41 3.22 -2.07 2.20
CA VAL A 41 2.42 -1.34 1.21
C VAL A 41 1.27 -0.64 1.91
N ILE A 42 1.13 0.67 1.68
CA ILE A 42 0.01 1.48 2.13
C ILE A 42 -0.86 1.83 0.92
N LEU A 43 -2.17 1.66 1.04
CA LEU A 43 -3.13 2.03 0.00
C LEU A 43 -4.18 2.99 0.54
N ALA A 44 -4.48 4.05 -0.20
CA ALA A 44 -5.60 4.93 0.13
C ALA A 44 -6.24 5.56 -1.12
N GLY A 45 -7.55 5.83 -1.03
CA GLY A 45 -8.24 6.71 -1.97
C GLY A 45 -8.11 8.19 -1.62
N GLU A 46 -8.55 9.04 -2.54
CA GLU A 46 -8.37 10.48 -2.45
C GLU A 46 -9.25 11.13 -1.36
N LYS A 47 -8.62 11.86 -0.44
CA LYS A 47 -9.33 12.68 0.57
C LYS A 47 -9.15 14.15 0.27
N ILE A 48 -10.25 14.87 0.09
CA ILE A 48 -10.31 16.31 -0.16
C ILE A 48 -11.17 16.95 0.95
N PRO A 49 -10.56 17.41 2.07
CA PRO A 49 -11.29 17.86 3.25
C PRO A 49 -12.34 18.95 3.01
N ASN A 50 -12.07 19.87 2.07
CA ASN A 50 -12.92 21.04 1.83
C ASN A 50 -13.76 20.93 0.54
N ASN A 51 -13.65 19.82 -0.19
CA ASN A 51 -14.43 19.59 -1.40
C ASN A 51 -14.54 18.08 -1.72
N PRO A 52 -15.24 17.31 -0.88
CA PRO A 52 -15.30 15.85 -0.98
C PRO A 52 -15.87 15.36 -2.32
N ASN A 53 -16.75 16.14 -2.95
CA ASN A 53 -17.37 15.80 -4.24
C ASN A 53 -16.37 15.79 -5.42
N LYS A 54 -15.19 16.42 -5.27
CA LYS A 54 -14.12 16.37 -6.27
C LYS A 54 -13.16 15.19 -6.10
N SER A 55 -13.32 14.40 -5.04
CA SER A 55 -12.51 13.20 -4.81
C SER A 55 -12.72 12.20 -5.94
N ARG A 56 -11.62 11.72 -6.52
CA ARG A 56 -11.63 10.64 -7.50
C ARG A 56 -11.85 9.31 -6.77
N PRO A 57 -12.77 8.46 -7.24
CA PRO A 57 -13.05 7.18 -6.60
C PRO A 57 -11.86 6.23 -6.73
N LEU A 58 -11.42 5.67 -5.60
CA LEU A 58 -10.63 4.44 -5.63
C LEU A 58 -11.53 3.31 -6.09
N LYS A 59 -11.17 2.64 -7.18
CA LYS A 59 -11.88 1.44 -7.63
C LYS A 59 -11.55 0.24 -6.74
N THR A 60 -12.57 -0.51 -6.37
CA THR A 60 -12.45 -1.71 -5.55
C THR A 60 -11.49 -2.75 -6.15
N GLU A 61 -11.52 -2.93 -7.46
CA GLU A 61 -10.68 -3.90 -8.16
C GLU A 61 -9.19 -3.54 -8.07
N TYR A 62 -8.87 -2.24 -7.99
CA TYR A 62 -7.49 -1.79 -7.81
C TYR A 62 -7.02 -2.11 -6.40
N ALA A 63 -7.87 -1.86 -5.40
CA ALA A 63 -7.53 -2.17 -4.02
C ALA A 63 -7.35 -3.67 -3.78
N GLU A 64 -8.25 -4.48 -4.34
CA GLU A 64 -8.16 -5.94 -4.30
C GLU A 64 -6.92 -6.47 -5.03
N SER A 65 -6.60 -5.91 -6.21
CA SER A 65 -5.39 -6.25 -6.96
C SER A 65 -4.12 -6.05 -6.13
N ILE A 66 -3.96 -4.87 -5.51
CA ILE A 66 -2.78 -4.56 -4.68
C ILE A 66 -2.73 -5.46 -3.44
N TRP A 67 -3.86 -5.64 -2.75
CA TRP A 67 -3.94 -6.53 -1.59
C TRP A 67 -3.53 -7.97 -1.95
N ASN A 68 -4.03 -8.49 -3.07
CA ASN A 68 -3.69 -9.83 -3.55
C ASN A 68 -2.21 -9.96 -3.92
N GLN A 69 -1.60 -8.94 -4.52
CA GLN A 69 -0.15 -8.93 -4.79
C GLN A 69 0.65 -9.00 -3.49
N CYS A 70 0.25 -8.23 -2.46
CA CYS A 70 0.88 -8.24 -1.14
C CYS A 70 0.74 -9.61 -0.46
N ARG A 71 -0.48 -10.16 -0.43
CA ARG A 71 -0.79 -11.49 0.14
C ARG A 71 0.04 -12.60 -0.49
N LYS A 72 0.18 -12.61 -1.81
CA LYS A 72 0.97 -13.61 -2.55
C LYS A 72 2.46 -13.61 -2.17
N LYS A 73 2.97 -12.50 -1.65
CA LYS A 73 4.39 -12.30 -1.33
C LYS A 73 4.66 -12.12 0.17
N ASP A 74 3.64 -12.34 1.02
CA ASP A 74 3.67 -12.10 2.47
C ASP A 74 4.19 -10.70 2.85
N VAL A 75 3.89 -9.69 2.01
CA VAL A 75 4.21 -8.29 2.30
C VAL A 75 3.06 -7.67 3.11
N PRO A 76 3.31 -7.07 4.28
CA PRO A 76 2.28 -6.39 5.05
C PRO A 76 1.53 -5.33 4.24
N PHE A 77 0.20 -5.35 4.32
CA PHE A 77 -0.67 -4.41 3.61
C PHE A 77 -1.52 -3.57 4.58
N PHE A 78 -1.41 -2.25 4.47
CA PHE A 78 -2.21 -1.29 5.22
C PHE A 78 -3.17 -0.53 4.30
N PHE A 79 -4.44 -0.88 4.37
CA PHE A 79 -5.49 -0.09 3.77
C PHE A 79 -5.81 1.09 4.66
N LYS A 80 -5.51 2.32 4.25
CA LYS A 80 -5.74 3.52 5.06
C LYS A 80 -7.21 3.94 5.03
N GLN A 81 -7.77 4.14 3.85
CA GLN A 81 -9.16 4.61 3.64
C GLN A 81 -9.56 4.56 2.16
N TRP A 82 -10.87 4.58 1.88
CA TRP A 82 -11.41 4.68 0.52
C TRP A 82 -11.39 6.10 -0.10
N GLY A 83 -11.18 7.14 0.70
CA GLY A 83 -11.34 8.54 0.27
C GLY A 83 -12.75 9.08 0.50
N ASN A 84 -13.05 10.27 -0.03
CA ASN A 84 -14.34 10.95 0.21
C ASN A 84 -15.46 10.55 -0.76
N ASN A 85 -15.14 10.00 -1.94
CA ASN A 85 -16.14 9.67 -2.96
C ASN A 85 -15.96 8.24 -3.51
N PRO A 86 -16.25 7.20 -2.73
CA PRO A 86 -16.17 5.83 -3.21
C PRO A 86 -17.45 5.45 -3.97
N ASN A 87 -17.43 5.67 -5.28
CA ASN A 87 -18.50 5.27 -6.21
C ASN A 87 -18.40 3.80 -6.67
N THR A 88 -17.72 2.94 -5.92
CA THR A 88 -17.59 1.50 -6.21
C THR A 88 -17.98 0.67 -5.00
N GLN A 89 -18.46 -0.55 -5.25
CA GLN A 89 -18.87 -1.50 -4.22
C GLN A 89 -17.68 -1.80 -3.30
N ARG A 90 -17.68 -1.23 -2.10
CA ARG A 90 -16.54 -1.33 -1.19
C ARG A 90 -16.38 -2.77 -0.70
N LEU A 91 -15.15 -3.26 -0.75
CA LEU A 91 -14.78 -4.48 -0.04
C LEU A 91 -14.49 -4.12 1.42
N HIS A 92 -15.51 -4.25 2.28
CA HIS A 92 -15.38 -3.97 3.71
C HIS A 92 -14.24 -4.73 4.39
N LEU A 93 -13.90 -5.93 3.90
CA LEU A 93 -12.77 -6.71 4.41
C LEU A 93 -11.43 -5.95 4.35
N LEU A 94 -11.22 -5.13 3.32
CA LEU A 94 -10.00 -4.34 3.19
C LEU A 94 -9.89 -3.27 4.27
N GLU A 95 -11.00 -2.76 4.81
CA GLU A 95 -10.98 -1.77 5.91
C GLU A 95 -10.36 -2.33 7.19
N TYR A 96 -10.34 -3.66 7.34
CA TYR A 96 -9.67 -4.36 8.45
C TYR A 96 -8.21 -4.69 8.17
N CYS A 97 -7.72 -4.52 6.94
CA CYS A 97 -6.31 -4.72 6.62
C CYS A 97 -5.48 -3.55 7.14
N LYS A 98 -5.01 -3.67 8.38
CA LYS A 98 -4.18 -2.68 9.09
C LYS A 98 -2.86 -3.31 9.52
N GLU A 99 -2.23 -4.04 8.60
CA GLU A 99 -0.97 -4.74 8.86
C GLU A 99 0.17 -3.72 8.87
N PHE A 100 1.16 -3.92 9.73
CA PHE A 100 2.34 -3.08 9.85
C PHE A 100 3.59 -3.90 9.49
N PRO A 101 4.71 -3.26 9.12
CA PRO A 101 5.96 -3.97 8.91
C PRO A 101 6.28 -4.82 10.14
N ARG A 102 6.57 -6.11 9.94
CA ARG A 102 6.96 -6.99 11.05
C ARG A 102 8.30 -6.52 11.60
N GLY A 103 8.44 -6.53 12.93
CA GLY A 103 9.72 -6.35 13.60
C GLY A 103 10.65 -7.52 13.27
N SER A 104 11.91 -7.23 13.04
CA SER A 104 13.02 -8.20 12.99
C SER A 104 13.39 -8.67 14.39
#